data_AF-A0A7S1S0B8-F1
#
_entry.id   AF-A0A7S1S0B8-F1
#
_cell.length_a   1.000
_cell.length_b   1.000
_cell.length_c   1.000
_cell.angle_alpha   90.00
_cell.angle_beta   90.00
_cell.angle_gamma   90.00
#
_symmetry.space_group_name_H-M   'P 1'
#
loop_
_entity.id
_entity.type
_entity.pdbx_description
1 polymer ?
#
loop_
_entity_poly.entity_id
_entity_poly.type
_entity_poly.pdbx_seq_one_letter_code
_entity_poly.pdbx_strand_id
1 'polypeptide(L)'
;LGKVEDSIRSSQKRLDDIRAVNREVQERQTCSSLLPEVGEKLHAVHQAVNSLENILSPVIMSDDSVSLDETLSAIKAGEEAMKAANKASSAAKICIAMKRVEVKRFTADTGKEANRKLNDYQKELDVAVKKVNDLKTAAA
;
A
#
# COMPACT_ATOMS: atom_id res chain seq x y z
N LEU A 1 -35.03 -40.70 -22.64
CA LEU A 1 -35.04 -39.42 -21.91
C LEU A 1 -33.85 -39.32 -20.93
N GLY A 2 -33.59 -40.31 -20.07
CA GLY A 2 -32.47 -40.28 -19.11
C GLY A 2 -31.06 -39.99 -19.67
N LYS A 3 -30.65 -40.59 -20.79
CA LYS A 3 -29.32 -40.29 -21.40
C LYS A 3 -29.15 -38.83 -21.84
N VAL A 4 -30.24 -38.16 -22.22
CA VAL A 4 -30.22 -36.75 -22.64
C VAL A 4 -30.16 -35.86 -21.40
N GLU A 5 -30.89 -36.21 -20.33
CA GLU A 5 -30.84 -35.51 -19.04
C GLU A 5 -29.46 -35.64 -18.38
N ASP A 6 -28.81 -36.80 -18.45
CA ASP A 6 -27.45 -37.01 -17.97
C ASP A 6 -26.41 -36.21 -18.78
N SER A 7 -26.58 -36.15 -20.10
CA SER A 7 -25.74 -35.32 -20.97
C SER A 7 -25.90 -33.82 -20.68
N ILE A 8 -27.14 -33.35 -20.50
CA ILE A 8 -27.45 -31.97 -20.09
C ILE A 8 -26.83 -31.65 -18.73
N ARG A 9 -26.99 -32.53 -17.74
CA ARG A 9 -26.42 -32.37 -16.39
C ARG A 9 -24.89 -32.33 -16.42
N SER A 10 -24.26 -33.21 -17.18
CA SER A 10 -22.79 -33.22 -17.33
C SER A 10 -22.28 -31.95 -18.02
N SER A 11 -23.04 -31.42 -18.98
CA SER A 11 -22.72 -30.17 -19.68
C SER A 11 -22.90 -28.96 -18.79
N GLN A 12 -23.94 -28.93 -17.95
CA GLN A 12 -24.14 -27.88 -16.94
C GLN A 12 -23.03 -27.87 -15.90
N LYS A 13 -22.63 -29.04 -15.39
CA LYS A 13 -21.51 -29.14 -14.46
C LYS A 13 -20.21 -28.60 -15.08
N ARG A 14 -19.92 -28.98 -16.33
CA ARG A 14 -18.77 -28.43 -17.07
C ARG A 14 -18.84 -26.92 -17.24
N LEU A 15 -20.02 -26.36 -17.52
CA LEU A 15 -20.20 -24.91 -17.64
C LEU A 15 -19.97 -24.20 -16.30
N ASP A 16 -20.42 -24.78 -15.19
CA ASP A 16 -20.20 -24.22 -13.86
C ASP A 16 -18.72 -24.29 -13.46
N ASP A 17 -18.03 -25.40 -13.77
CA ASP A 17 -16.59 -25.55 -13.57
C ASP A 17 -15.80 -24.50 -14.39
N ILE A 18 -16.15 -24.31 -15.67
CA ILE A 18 -15.50 -23.30 -16.53
C ILE A 18 -15.75 -21.89 -16.00
N ARG A 19 -16.96 -21.59 -15.51
CA ARG A 19 -17.27 -20.28 -14.91
C ARG A 19 -16.45 -20.03 -13.63
N ALA A 20 -16.28 -21.06 -12.80
CA ALA A 20 -15.48 -20.97 -11.60
C ALA A 20 -14.01 -20.69 -11.93
N VAL A 21 -13.43 -21.44 -12.89
CA VAL A 21 -12.04 -21.23 -13.35
C VAL A 21 -11.87 -19.84 -13.96
N ASN A 22 -12.80 -19.41 -14.82
CA ASN A 22 -12.70 -18.09 -15.45
C ASN A 22 -12.77 -16.95 -14.42
N ARG A 23 -13.62 -17.09 -13.40
CA ARG A 23 -13.66 -16.15 -12.28
C ARG A 23 -12.35 -16.13 -11.51
N GLU A 24 -11.75 -17.27 -11.22
CA GLU A 24 -10.45 -17.35 -10.55
C GLU A 24 -9.34 -16.67 -11.36
N VAL A 25 -9.30 -16.89 -12.68
CA VAL A 25 -8.32 -16.26 -13.57
C VAL A 25 -8.50 -14.74 -13.58
N GLN A 26 -9.74 -14.24 -13.66
CA GLN A 26 -10.02 -12.81 -13.57
C GLN A 26 -9.57 -12.23 -12.22
N GLU A 27 -9.94 -12.87 -11.11
CA GLU A 27 -9.55 -12.44 -9.77
C GLU A 27 -8.02 -12.42 -9.61
N ARG A 28 -7.32 -13.40 -10.18
CA ARG A 28 -5.85 -13.45 -10.18
C ARG A 28 -5.22 -12.35 -11.02
N GLN A 29 -5.74 -12.11 -12.22
CA GLN A 29 -5.23 -11.05 -13.10
C GLN A 29 -5.40 -9.68 -12.45
N THR A 30 -6.55 -9.44 -11.84
CA THR A 30 -6.78 -8.22 -11.06
C THR A 30 -5.81 -8.14 -9.89
N CYS A 31 -5.69 -9.17 -9.05
CA CYS A 31 -4.71 -9.16 -7.94
C CYS A 31 -3.27 -8.86 -8.39
N SER A 32 -2.87 -9.34 -9.56
CA SER A 32 -1.54 -9.10 -10.13
C SER A 32 -1.29 -7.63 -10.50
N SER A 33 -2.33 -6.83 -10.78
CA SER A 33 -2.19 -5.40 -11.05
C SER A 33 -2.38 -4.53 -9.81
N LEU A 34 -3.21 -4.95 -8.84
CA LEU A 34 -3.48 -4.15 -7.65
C LEU A 34 -2.29 -4.09 -6.68
N LEU A 35 -1.57 -5.20 -6.48
CA LEU A 35 -0.50 -5.29 -5.48
C LEU A 35 0.74 -4.44 -5.83
N PRO A 36 1.22 -4.40 -7.09
CA PRO A 36 2.32 -3.52 -7.48
C PRO A 36 2.00 -2.04 -7.29
N GLU A 37 0.78 -1.61 -7.62
CA GLU A 37 0.37 -0.20 -7.47
C GLU A 37 0.46 0.26 -6.01
N VAL A 38 0.02 -0.59 -5.06
CA VAL A 38 0.14 -0.30 -3.63
C VAL A 38 1.62 -0.27 -3.19
N GLY A 39 2.42 -1.21 -3.70
CA GLY A 39 3.86 -1.25 -3.45
C GLY A 39 4.59 0.03 -3.92
N GLU A 40 4.23 0.56 -5.09
CA GLU A 40 4.79 1.82 -5.59
C GLU A 40 4.41 3.02 -4.70
N LYS A 41 3.16 3.08 -4.22
CA LYS A 41 2.74 4.14 -3.29
C LYS A 41 3.47 4.03 -1.96
N LEU A 42 3.66 2.82 -1.44
CA LEU A 42 4.41 2.60 -0.20
C LEU A 42 5.89 2.93 -0.37
N HIS A 43 6.48 2.61 -1.52
CA HIS A 43 7.84 3.01 -1.85
C HIS A 43 8.00 4.53 -1.90
N ALA A 44 7.04 5.25 -2.48
CA ALA A 44 7.03 6.71 -2.47
C ALA A 44 6.93 7.29 -1.04
N VAL A 45 6.18 6.65 -0.15
CA VAL A 45 6.15 7.01 1.28
C VAL A 45 7.54 6.80 1.90
N HIS A 46 8.15 5.64 1.72
CA HIS A 46 9.48 5.37 2.27
C HIS A 46 10.54 6.35 1.76
N GLN A 47 10.52 6.71 0.48
CA GLN A 47 11.42 7.74 -0.06
C GLN A 47 11.19 9.10 0.62
N ALA A 48 9.93 9.52 0.79
CA ALA A 48 9.62 10.79 1.45
C ALA A 48 10.05 10.79 2.93
N VAL A 49 9.88 9.68 3.65
CA VAL A 49 10.32 9.53 5.04
C VAL A 49 11.84 9.56 5.15
N ASN A 50 12.56 8.87 4.27
CA ASN A 50 14.02 8.87 4.26
C ASN A 50 14.57 10.27 3.92
N SER A 51 13.96 10.98 2.97
CA SER A 51 14.33 12.37 2.67
C SER A 51 14.09 13.29 3.87
N LEU A 52 12.98 13.14 4.58
CA LEU A 52 12.70 13.89 5.80
C LEU A 52 13.74 13.60 6.89
N GLU A 53 14.10 12.34 7.10
CA GLU A 53 15.12 11.92 8.06
C GLU A 53 16.49 12.52 7.71
N ASN A 54 16.90 12.51 6.44
CA ASN A 54 18.16 13.10 6.00
C ASN A 54 18.24 14.61 6.21
N ILE A 55 17.12 15.33 6.02
CA ILE A 55 17.04 16.78 6.22
C ILE A 55 17.08 17.12 7.71
N LEU A 56 16.39 16.34 8.54
CA LEU A 56 16.28 16.59 9.98
C LEU A 56 17.44 15.99 10.79
N SER A 57 18.19 15.01 10.26
CA SER A 57 19.31 14.38 10.97
C SER A 57 20.34 15.39 11.48
N PRO A 58 20.81 16.37 10.67
CA PRO A 58 21.76 17.39 11.14
C PRO A 58 21.19 18.28 12.25
N VAL A 59 19.88 18.58 12.19
CA VAL A 59 19.18 19.40 13.20
C VAL A 59 19.02 18.63 14.52
N ILE A 60 18.61 17.36 14.44
CA ILE A 60 18.38 16.50 15.60
C ILE A 60 19.70 16.12 16.29
N MET A 61 20.76 15.89 15.52
CA MET A 61 22.08 15.52 16.06
C MET A 61 22.84 16.69 16.69
N SER A 62 22.28 17.91 16.66
CA SER A 62 22.87 19.12 17.29
C SER A 62 24.37 19.20 17.06
N ASP A 63 24.79 19.10 15.80
CA ASP A 63 26.18 19.39 15.48
C ASP A 63 26.37 20.90 15.71
N ASP A 64 27.05 21.28 16.80
CA ASP A 64 27.35 22.66 17.22
C ASP A 64 28.11 23.47 16.16
N SER A 65 28.39 22.86 15.00
CA SER A 65 29.03 23.46 13.82
C SER A 65 28.07 24.12 12.84
N VAL A 66 26.76 23.91 12.95
CA VAL A 66 25.76 24.40 11.98
C VAL A 66 25.28 25.81 12.33
N SER A 67 25.38 26.75 11.38
CA SER A 67 24.96 28.13 11.59
C SER A 67 23.46 28.23 11.88
N LEU A 68 23.04 29.24 12.66
CA LEU A 68 21.63 29.50 12.98
C LEU A 68 20.77 29.63 11.70
N ASP A 69 21.32 30.21 10.64
CA ASP A 69 20.65 30.34 9.34
C ASP A 69 20.47 28.99 8.63
N GLU A 70 21.43 28.08 8.76
CA GLU A 70 21.37 26.73 8.18
C GLU A 70 20.36 25.86 8.93
N THR A 71 20.30 25.98 10.25
CA THR A 71 19.29 25.32 11.09
C THR A 71 17.87 25.80 10.73
N LEU A 72 17.66 27.10 10.58
CA LEU A 72 16.36 27.65 10.17
C LEU A 72 15.96 27.23 8.76
N SER A 73 16.92 27.12 7.85
CA SER A 73 16.70 26.61 6.48
C SER A 73 16.33 25.13 6.49
N ALA A 74 17.03 24.31 7.28
CA ALA A 74 16.78 22.89 7.42
C ALA A 74 15.41 22.60 8.07
N ILE A 75 15.00 23.39 9.06
CA ILE A 75 13.66 23.29 9.66
C ILE A 75 12.57 23.57 8.61
N LYS A 76 12.70 24.64 7.83
CA LYS A 76 11.74 24.96 6.75
C LYS A 76 11.68 23.85 5.69
N ALA A 77 12.83 23.35 5.25
CA ALA A 77 12.90 22.22 4.32
C ALA A 77 12.30 20.95 4.93
N GLY A 78 12.49 20.72 6.23
CA GLY A 78 11.89 19.63 6.99
C GLY A 78 10.36 19.72 7.04
N GLU A 79 9.80 20.92 7.26
CA GLU A 79 8.35 21.13 7.22
C GLU A 79 7.74 20.82 5.84
N GLU A 80 8.42 21.21 4.76
CA GLU A 80 7.99 20.90 3.39
C GLU A 80 8.07 19.40 3.10
N ALA A 81 9.17 18.76 3.46
CA ALA A 81 9.34 17.31 3.34
C ALA A 81 8.31 16.53 4.16
N MET A 82 7.94 17.04 5.34
CA MET A 82 6.90 16.45 6.18
C MET A 82 5.50 16.59 5.57
N LYS A 83 5.19 17.73 4.95
CA LYS A 83 3.94 17.87 4.16
C LYS A 83 3.90 16.87 3.01
N ALA A 84 5.02 16.68 2.31
CA ALA A 84 5.13 15.71 1.23
C ALA A 84 4.94 14.26 1.73
N ALA A 85 5.58 13.89 2.84
CA ALA A 85 5.43 12.57 3.47
C ALA A 85 3.99 12.29 3.94
N ASN A 86 3.32 13.29 4.52
CA ASN A 86 1.91 13.18 4.92
C ASN A 86 0.96 13.01 3.72
N LYS A 87 1.22 13.74 2.62
CA LYS A 87 0.45 13.61 1.37
C LYS A 87 0.64 12.24 0.75
N ALA A 88 1.88 11.75 0.66
CA ALA A 88 2.19 10.42 0.16
C ALA A 88 1.52 9.34 1.02
N SER A 89 1.58 9.48 2.35
CA SER A 89 0.98 8.53 3.30
C SER A 89 -0.55 8.48 3.17
N SER A 90 -1.19 9.64 2.99
CA SER A 90 -2.64 9.73 2.76
C SER A 90 -3.03 9.06 1.44
N ALA A 91 -2.26 9.28 0.37
CA ALA A 91 -2.50 8.64 -0.92
C ALA A 91 -2.35 7.11 -0.84
N ALA A 92 -1.31 6.62 -0.15
CA ALA A 92 -1.10 5.19 0.08
C ALA A 92 -2.26 4.57 0.89
N LYS A 93 -2.72 5.25 1.95
CA LYS A 93 -3.86 4.80 2.77
C LYS A 93 -5.15 4.67 1.97
N ILE A 94 -5.45 5.65 1.11
CA ILE A 94 -6.62 5.62 0.22
C ILE A 94 -6.49 4.46 -0.77
N CYS A 95 -5.32 4.29 -1.39
CA CYS A 95 -5.06 3.20 -2.33
C CYS A 95 -5.29 1.83 -1.66
N ILE A 96 -4.66 1.58 -0.50
CA ILE A 96 -4.84 0.34 0.27
C ILE A 96 -6.31 0.09 0.61
N ALA A 97 -7.03 1.12 1.07
CA ALA A 97 -8.45 1.01 1.40
C ALA A 97 -9.31 0.63 0.18
N MET A 98 -9.07 1.27 -0.97
CA MET A 98 -9.76 0.96 -2.22
C MET A 98 -9.49 -0.48 -2.67
N LYS A 99 -8.22 -0.90 -2.69
CA LYS A 99 -7.84 -2.26 -3.11
C LYS A 99 -8.40 -3.32 -2.16
N ARG A 100 -8.48 -3.05 -0.86
CA ARG A 100 -9.12 -3.97 0.11
C ARG A 100 -10.60 -4.19 -0.17
N VAL A 101 -11.34 -3.15 -0.57
CA VAL A 101 -12.77 -3.29 -0.92
C VAL A 101 -12.92 -4.16 -2.16
N GLU A 102 -12.05 -4.01 -3.15
CA GLU A 102 -12.05 -4.81 -4.36
C GLU A 102 -11.74 -6.28 -4.09
N VAL A 103 -10.65 -6.54 -3.34
CA VAL A 103 -10.21 -7.89 -3.00
C VAL A 103 -11.17 -8.63 -2.07
N LYS A 104 -11.94 -7.92 -1.23
CA LYS A 104 -13.00 -8.53 -0.39
C LYS A 104 -14.11 -9.22 -1.20
N ARG A 105 -14.27 -8.87 -2.48
CA ARG A 105 -15.29 -9.47 -3.37
C ARG A 105 -14.79 -10.75 -4.03
N PHE A 106 -13.51 -11.05 -3.91
CA PHE A 106 -12.88 -12.23 -4.48
C PHE A 106 -13.13 -13.44 -3.60
N THR A 107 -13.54 -14.53 -4.24
CA THR A 107 -13.87 -15.78 -3.55
C THR A 107 -12.75 -16.81 -3.63
N ALA A 108 -11.83 -16.64 -4.58
CA ALA A 108 -10.66 -17.50 -4.73
C ALA A 108 -9.62 -17.25 -3.63
N ASP A 109 -8.77 -18.25 -3.39
CA ASP A 109 -7.67 -18.14 -2.42
C ASP A 109 -6.69 -17.01 -2.77
N THR A 110 -6.56 -16.66 -4.05
CA THR A 110 -5.79 -15.50 -4.51
C THR A 110 -6.27 -14.19 -3.88
N GLY A 111 -7.59 -14.04 -3.67
CA GLY A 111 -8.14 -12.88 -2.98
C GLY A 111 -7.79 -12.85 -1.49
N LYS A 112 -7.81 -14.01 -0.82
CA LYS A 112 -7.39 -14.10 0.60
C LYS A 112 -5.91 -13.71 0.76
N GLU A 113 -5.06 -14.18 -0.14
CA GLU A 113 -3.64 -13.87 -0.14
C GLU A 113 -3.36 -12.39 -0.43
N ALA A 114 -4.05 -11.80 -1.42
CA ALA A 114 -3.95 -10.37 -1.69
C ALA A 114 -4.41 -9.54 -0.48
N ASN A 115 -5.46 -9.96 0.23
CA ASN A 115 -5.93 -9.27 1.42
C ASN A 115 -4.90 -9.34 2.58
N ARG A 116 -4.21 -10.47 2.73
CA ARG A 116 -3.09 -10.59 3.69
C ARG A 116 -1.98 -9.61 3.36
N LYS A 117 -1.52 -9.57 2.11
CA LYS A 117 -0.48 -8.61 1.66
C LYS A 117 -0.90 -7.15 1.86
N LEU A 118 -2.16 -6.81 1.56
CA LEU A 118 -2.70 -5.47 1.83
C LEU A 118 -2.74 -5.13 3.32
N ASN A 119 -2.94 -6.12 4.20
CA ASN A 119 -2.83 -5.92 5.64
C ASN A 119 -1.39 -5.65 6.07
N ASP A 120 -0.42 -6.32 5.47
CA ASP A 120 0.99 -6.11 5.79
C ASP A 120 1.47 -4.75 5.28
N TYR A 121 1.08 -4.35 4.07
CA TYR A 121 1.31 -2.98 3.58
C TYR A 121 0.66 -1.91 4.45
N GLN A 122 -0.53 -2.17 5.02
CA GLN A 122 -1.14 -1.23 5.97
C GLN A 122 -0.27 -1.08 7.24
N LYS A 123 0.25 -2.18 7.79
CA LYS A 123 1.12 -2.12 8.97
C LYS A 123 2.41 -1.37 8.67
N GLU A 124 3.03 -1.62 7.52
CA GLU A 124 4.22 -0.89 7.06
C GLU A 124 3.95 0.61 6.94
N LEU A 125 2.82 0.98 6.33
CA LEU A 125 2.40 2.37 6.25
C LEU A 125 2.19 3.00 7.63
N ASP A 126 1.57 2.29 8.56
CA ASP A 126 1.34 2.78 9.92
C ASP A 126 2.67 3.01 10.66
N VAL A 127 3.68 2.14 10.45
CA VAL A 127 5.05 2.34 10.97
C VAL A 127 5.70 3.58 10.35
N ALA A 128 5.60 3.76 9.03
CA ALA A 128 6.16 4.92 8.34
C ALA A 128 5.50 6.24 8.82
N VAL A 129 4.18 6.26 9.00
CA VAL A 129 3.44 7.41 9.54
C VAL A 129 3.87 7.70 10.97
N LYS A 130 4.06 6.67 11.79
CA LYS A 130 4.59 6.85 13.15
C LYS A 130 5.98 7.49 13.11
N LYS A 131 6.88 7.02 12.24
CA LYS A 131 8.22 7.60 12.07
C LYS A 131 8.18 9.08 11.66
N VAL A 132 7.26 9.48 10.77
CA VAL A 132 7.06 10.90 10.43
C VAL A 132 6.67 11.73 11.65
N ASN A 133 5.76 11.21 12.48
CA ASN A 133 5.34 11.91 13.70
C ASN A 133 6.47 11.99 14.73
N ASP A 134 7.25 10.92 14.90
CA ASP A 134 8.39 10.90 15.81
C ASP A 134 9.47 11.92 15.38
N LEU A 135 9.77 11.98 14.07
CA LEU A 135 10.68 12.99 13.49
C LEU A 135 10.16 14.41 13.67
N LYS A 136 8.84 14.61 13.57
CA LYS A 136 8.21 15.91 13.83
C LYS A 136 8.40 16.35 15.28
N THR A 137 8.20 15.45 16.23
CA THR A 137 8.37 15.75 17.65
C THR A 137 9.85 15.96 18.02
N ALA A 138 10.77 15.26 17.36
CA ALA A 138 12.21 15.42 17.60
C ALA A 138 12.79 16.72 17.03
N ALA A 139 12.17 17.29 15.99
CA ALA A 139 12.59 18.53 15.36
C ALA A 139 11.86 19.79 15.86
N ALA A 140 10.89 19.63 16.78
CA ALA A 140 10.12 20.72 17.39
C ALA A 140 10.69 21.09 18.76
#